data_AF-A0A7H8R1T0-F1
#
_entry.id   AF-A0A7H8R1T0-F1
#
_cell.length_a   1.000
_cell.length_b   1.000
_cell.length_c   1.000
_cell.angle_alpha   90.00
_cell.angle_beta   90.00
_cell.angle_gamma   90.00
#
_symmetry.space_group_name_H-M   'P 1'
#
loop_
_entity.id
_entity.type
_entity.pdbx_description
1 polymer ?
#
loop_
_entity_poly.entity_id
_entity_poly.type
_entity_poly.pdbx_seq_one_letter_code
_entity_poly.pdbx_strand_id
1 'polypeptide(L)'
;MYRHILSLATAVAILGQASASCQLSNSLKSAETTAETRKQLCMPQGEGVWTFALDVSEVAVPTFNGGAPWAGLAGYTAYIIYDNECIPRGVYGPSGNDCGTPYVIEDNFLPYVLTVKAIDTDLGGPYFKFAYANGLYSIGNNGCTCSDLSSGLEGEQGCKCAFPLEGESS
;
A
#
# COMPACT_ATOMS: atom_id res chain seq x y z
N MET A 1 53.91 -22.85 -40.50
CA MET A 1 52.96 -23.29 -39.46
C MET A 1 52.49 -22.06 -38.70
N TYR A 2 51.29 -21.54 -38.98
CA TYR A 2 50.73 -20.41 -38.24
C TYR A 2 49.37 -20.82 -37.66
N ARG A 3 49.28 -20.71 -36.34
CA ARG A 3 48.22 -21.25 -35.48
C ARG A 3 46.91 -20.47 -35.65
N HIS A 4 45.82 -21.22 -35.70
CA HIS A 4 44.45 -20.74 -35.52
C HIS A 4 44.28 -20.12 -34.13
N ILE A 5 43.77 -18.89 -34.06
CA ILE A 5 43.24 -18.30 -32.81
C ILE A 5 41.72 -18.29 -32.96
N LEU A 6 41.07 -19.21 -32.26
CA LEU A 6 39.62 -19.23 -32.08
C LEU A 6 39.17 -17.91 -31.43
N SER A 7 38.25 -17.20 -32.07
CA SER A 7 37.50 -16.13 -31.42
C SER A 7 36.34 -16.74 -30.64
N LEU A 8 36.42 -16.71 -29.31
CA LEU A 8 35.31 -17.03 -28.41
C LEU A 8 34.32 -15.88 -28.42
N ALA A 9 33.17 -16.05 -29.09
CA ALA A 9 32.05 -15.13 -28.97
C ALA A 9 31.43 -15.28 -27.58
N THR A 10 31.59 -14.25 -26.74
CA THR A 10 30.97 -14.18 -25.41
C THR A 10 29.51 -13.75 -25.58
N ALA A 11 28.58 -14.71 -25.48
CA ALA A 11 27.16 -14.40 -25.43
C ALA A 11 26.81 -13.86 -24.04
N VAL A 12 26.66 -12.55 -23.91
CA VAL A 12 26.08 -11.92 -22.71
C VAL A 12 24.58 -12.21 -22.74
N ALA A 13 24.15 -13.25 -22.04
CA ALA A 13 22.75 -13.48 -21.75
C ALA A 13 22.28 -12.37 -20.79
N ILE A 14 21.59 -11.37 -21.33
CA ILE A 14 20.84 -10.40 -20.53
C ILE A 14 19.67 -11.17 -19.92
N LEU A 15 19.87 -11.69 -18.71
CA LEU A 15 18.78 -12.19 -17.88
C LEU A 15 17.96 -10.97 -17.48
N GLY A 16 16.94 -10.64 -18.28
CA GLY A 16 15.87 -9.76 -17.85
C GLY A 16 15.24 -10.37 -16.62
N GLN A 17 15.51 -9.81 -15.43
CA GLN A 17 14.74 -10.12 -14.25
C GLN A 17 13.31 -9.69 -14.54
N ALA A 18 12.43 -10.65 -14.83
CA ALA A 18 11.01 -10.42 -14.73
C ALA A 18 10.74 -10.12 -13.25
N SER A 19 10.65 -8.83 -12.87
CA SER A 19 10.11 -8.47 -11.58
C SER A 19 8.65 -8.87 -11.61
N ALA A 20 8.32 -10.01 -11.01
CA ALA A 20 6.93 -10.37 -10.78
C ALA A 20 6.36 -9.31 -9.83
N SER A 21 5.43 -8.49 -10.32
CA SER A 21 4.70 -7.55 -9.47
C SER A 21 3.96 -8.34 -8.40
N CYS A 22 4.06 -7.88 -7.16
CA CYS A 22 3.50 -8.59 -6.02
C CYS A 22 2.01 -8.26 -5.89
N GLN A 23 1.16 -9.08 -6.49
CA GLN A 23 -0.29 -8.86 -6.45
C GLN A 23 -0.82 -9.07 -5.03
N LEU A 24 -1.45 -8.04 -4.47
CA LEU A 24 -2.16 -8.13 -3.21
C LEU A 24 -3.63 -8.45 -3.46
N SER A 25 -4.17 -9.32 -2.62
CA SER A 25 -5.58 -9.68 -2.63
C SER A 25 -6.33 -8.92 -1.55
N ASN A 26 -7.54 -8.46 -1.88
CA ASN A 26 -8.44 -7.86 -0.89
C ASN A 26 -8.81 -8.91 0.16
N SER A 27 -8.55 -8.58 1.43
CA SER A 27 -8.79 -9.46 2.59
C SER A 27 -10.21 -9.34 3.15
N LEU A 28 -10.99 -8.35 2.70
CA LEU A 28 -12.39 -8.19 3.09
C LEU A 28 -13.24 -9.32 2.47
N LYS A 29 -13.93 -10.07 3.32
CA LYS A 29 -14.84 -11.16 2.89
C LYS A 29 -16.24 -10.66 2.53
N SER A 30 -16.60 -9.47 3.00
CA SER A 30 -17.88 -8.81 2.78
C SER A 30 -17.67 -7.30 2.72
N ALA A 31 -18.60 -6.59 2.09
CA ALA A 31 -18.57 -5.14 2.09
C ALA A 31 -18.68 -4.60 3.53
N GLU A 32 -17.76 -3.73 3.91
CA GLU A 32 -17.84 -3.00 5.17
C GLU A 32 -18.86 -1.87 5.07
N THR A 33 -19.46 -1.53 6.20
CA THR A 33 -20.48 -0.47 6.31
C THR A 33 -20.17 0.54 7.40
N THR A 34 -19.17 0.25 8.23
CA THR A 34 -18.76 1.13 9.32
C THR A 34 -17.68 2.08 8.81
N ALA A 35 -17.91 3.38 8.98
CA ALA A 35 -16.93 4.39 8.66
C ALA A 35 -15.75 4.35 9.65
N GLU A 36 -14.54 4.49 9.14
CA GLU A 36 -13.34 4.74 9.92
C GLU A 36 -13.44 6.10 10.63
N THR A 37 -13.11 6.12 11.92
CA THR A 37 -13.20 7.33 12.74
C THR A 37 -11.83 7.92 13.05
N ARG A 38 -10.76 7.12 12.88
CA ARG A 38 -9.37 7.55 13.07
C ARG A 38 -8.95 8.47 11.94
N LYS A 39 -8.86 9.76 12.25
CA LYS A 39 -8.52 10.83 11.27
C LYS A 39 -7.15 10.66 10.63
N GLN A 40 -6.25 9.91 11.28
CA GLN A 40 -4.91 9.60 10.78
C GLN A 40 -4.95 8.64 9.59
N LEU A 41 -6.02 7.84 9.45
CA LEU A 41 -6.20 6.89 8.35
C LEU A 41 -7.15 7.41 7.29
N CYS A 42 -8.21 8.12 7.67
CA CYS A 42 -9.14 8.69 6.70
C CYS A 42 -9.76 10.01 7.16
N MET A 43 -9.95 10.93 6.20
CA MET A 43 -10.83 12.09 6.35
C MET A 43 -11.52 12.36 5.01
N PRO A 44 -12.84 12.59 4.97
CA PRO A 44 -13.54 12.97 3.76
C PRO A 44 -12.90 14.19 3.10
N GLN A 45 -12.72 14.15 1.77
CA GLN A 45 -12.13 15.23 0.97
C GLN A 45 -13.09 15.81 -0.07
N GLY A 46 -14.21 15.14 -0.33
CA GLY A 46 -15.17 15.51 -1.35
C GLY A 46 -15.49 14.35 -2.28
N GLU A 47 -16.62 14.45 -2.98
CA GLU A 47 -17.06 13.42 -3.93
C GLU A 47 -15.97 13.13 -4.98
N GLY A 48 -15.77 11.84 -5.30
CA GLY A 48 -14.75 11.40 -6.25
C GLY A 48 -13.32 11.35 -5.70
N VAL A 49 -13.09 11.69 -4.42
CA VAL A 49 -11.77 11.59 -3.77
C VAL A 49 -11.76 10.47 -2.75
N TRP A 50 -10.83 9.53 -2.92
CA TRP A 50 -10.67 8.35 -2.08
C TRP A 50 -9.36 8.44 -1.30
N THR A 51 -9.20 7.58 -0.30
CA THR A 51 -7.99 7.58 0.55
C THR A 51 -7.27 6.25 0.47
N PHE A 52 -5.98 6.28 0.20
CA PHE A 52 -5.07 5.16 0.42
C PHE A 52 -4.36 5.38 1.77
N ALA A 53 -4.50 4.41 2.66
CA ALA A 53 -3.96 4.47 4.01
C ALA A 53 -3.03 3.31 4.31
N LEU A 54 -2.10 3.54 5.23
CA LEU A 54 -1.25 2.54 5.84
C LEU A 54 -1.43 2.64 7.35
N ASP A 55 -1.89 1.55 7.96
CA ASP A 55 -1.99 1.36 9.40
C ASP A 55 -0.84 0.44 9.83
N VAL A 56 0.06 0.93 10.68
CA VAL A 56 1.21 0.18 11.22
C VAL A 56 1.02 0.06 12.72
N SER A 57 1.05 -1.16 13.23
CA SER A 57 0.99 -1.44 14.67
C SER A 57 2.17 -2.31 15.10
N GLU A 58 2.68 -2.07 16.31
CA GLU A 58 3.66 -2.95 16.94
C GLU A 58 3.07 -4.32 17.31
N VAL A 59 1.74 -4.41 17.40
CA VAL A 59 1.03 -5.60 17.85
C VAL A 59 0.46 -6.38 16.66
N ALA A 60 1.02 -7.56 16.39
CA ALA A 60 0.60 -8.45 15.30
C ALA A 60 -0.57 -9.39 15.66
N VAL A 61 -0.97 -9.44 16.93
CA VAL A 61 -2.11 -10.26 17.41
C VAL A 61 -3.39 -9.41 17.42
N PRO A 62 -4.57 -9.99 17.12
CA PRO A 62 -5.84 -9.28 17.24
C PRO A 62 -5.96 -8.76 18.68
N THR A 63 -5.73 -7.46 18.86
CA THR A 63 -5.99 -6.84 20.15
C THR A 63 -7.49 -6.82 20.32
N PHE A 64 -8.00 -7.21 21.49
CA PHE A 64 -9.41 -6.99 21.87
C PHE A 64 -9.78 -5.49 21.99
N ASN A 65 -8.86 -4.61 21.57
CA ASN A 65 -8.98 -3.17 21.55
C ASN A 65 -9.59 -2.73 20.22
N GLY A 66 -10.71 -2.00 20.27
CA GLY A 66 -11.38 -1.43 19.09
C GLY A 66 -10.59 -0.33 18.39
N GLY A 67 -9.37 -0.02 18.85
CA GLY A 67 -8.47 0.98 18.26
C GLY A 67 -7.75 0.51 16.99
N ALA A 68 -7.52 -0.79 16.81
CA ALA A 68 -6.77 -1.35 15.68
C ALA A 68 -7.56 -2.45 14.93
N PRO A 69 -8.69 -2.09 14.26
CA PRO A 69 -9.61 -3.05 13.64
C PRO A 69 -8.98 -3.91 12.53
N TRP A 70 -7.83 -3.50 11.99
CA TRP A 70 -7.13 -4.21 10.92
C TRP A 70 -6.01 -5.13 11.40
N ALA A 71 -5.65 -5.05 12.70
CA ALA A 71 -4.64 -5.90 13.30
C ALA A 71 -5.03 -7.38 13.16
N GLY A 72 -4.12 -8.19 12.60
CA GLY A 72 -4.33 -9.62 12.37
C GLY A 72 -5.14 -9.98 11.12
N LEU A 73 -5.79 -9.02 10.43
CA LEU A 73 -6.34 -9.24 9.08
C LEU A 73 -5.26 -9.15 8.00
N ALA A 74 -4.34 -8.18 8.15
CA ALA A 74 -3.20 -7.97 7.27
C ALA A 74 -1.84 -8.13 7.99
N GLY A 75 -1.84 -8.69 9.21
CA GLY A 75 -0.65 -8.80 10.07
C GLY A 75 -0.46 -7.55 10.93
N TYR A 76 0.79 -7.08 11.05
CA TYR A 76 1.18 -5.87 11.79
C TYR A 76 1.04 -4.58 10.95
N THR A 77 0.79 -4.73 9.65
CA THR A 77 0.63 -3.62 8.69
C THR A 77 -0.58 -3.87 7.80
N ALA A 78 -1.44 -2.87 7.63
CA ALA A 78 -2.57 -2.94 6.72
C ALA A 78 -2.54 -1.77 5.73
N TYR A 79 -2.67 -2.07 4.44
CA TYR A 79 -3.00 -1.08 3.42
C TYR A 79 -4.51 -1.05 3.28
N ILE A 80 -5.12 0.12 3.41
CA ILE A 80 -6.56 0.26 3.32
C ILE A 80 -6.92 1.27 2.23
N ILE A 81 -7.92 0.94 1.43
CA ILE A 81 -8.55 1.89 0.51
C ILE A 81 -9.91 2.26 1.08
N TYR A 82 -10.09 3.53 1.40
CA TYR A 82 -11.35 4.10 1.86
C TYR A 82 -12.02 4.91 0.74
N ASP A 83 -13.35 4.86 0.70
CA ASP A 83 -14.13 5.83 -0.06
C ASP A 83 -14.18 7.21 0.65
N ASN A 84 -14.90 8.17 0.04
CA ASN A 84 -15.02 9.52 0.61
C ASN A 84 -15.82 9.56 1.92
N GLU A 85 -16.63 8.55 2.23
CA GLU A 85 -17.34 8.44 3.51
C GLU A 85 -16.49 7.77 4.59
N CYS A 86 -15.22 7.51 4.28
CA CYS A 86 -14.29 6.75 5.11
C CYS A 86 -14.73 5.31 5.37
N ILE A 87 -15.53 4.73 4.48
CA ILE A 87 -15.88 3.31 4.55
C ILE A 87 -14.80 2.52 3.79
N PRO A 88 -14.20 1.49 4.41
CA PRO A 88 -13.16 0.70 3.76
C PRO A 88 -13.75 -0.14 2.63
N ARG A 89 -13.16 -0.02 1.45
CA ARG A 89 -13.51 -0.76 0.22
C ARG A 89 -12.59 -1.95 -0.02
N GLY A 90 -11.35 -1.85 0.47
CA GLY A 90 -10.40 -2.96 0.44
C GLY A 90 -9.35 -2.84 1.53
N VAL A 91 -8.94 -4.00 2.05
CA VAL A 91 -7.85 -4.13 3.02
C VAL A 91 -6.85 -5.14 2.48
N TYR A 92 -5.58 -4.76 2.47
CA TYR A 92 -4.52 -5.51 1.82
C TYR A 92 -3.31 -5.63 2.74
N GLY A 93 -2.57 -6.71 2.55
CA GLY A 93 -1.27 -6.92 3.17
C GLY A 93 -0.59 -8.12 2.51
N PRO A 94 0.73 -8.23 2.61
CA PRO A 94 1.45 -9.39 2.12
C PRO A 94 1.05 -10.63 2.94
N SER A 95 0.17 -11.49 2.39
CA SER A 95 -0.25 -12.71 3.06
C SER A 95 0.74 -13.86 2.80
N GLY A 96 1.50 -14.26 3.81
CA GLY A 96 2.27 -15.53 3.86
C GLY A 96 3.52 -15.62 2.98
N ASN A 97 3.64 -14.84 1.91
CA ASN A 97 4.85 -14.76 1.09
C ASN A 97 4.97 -13.35 0.50
N ASP A 98 5.75 -12.50 1.15
CA ASP A 98 6.02 -11.14 0.67
C ASP A 98 7.00 -11.19 -0.52
N CYS A 99 6.51 -10.85 -1.71
CA CYS A 99 7.33 -10.75 -2.93
C CYS A 99 8.11 -9.43 -3.05
N GLY A 100 7.94 -8.52 -2.09
CA GLY A 100 8.54 -7.19 -2.09
C GLY A 100 7.82 -6.21 -3.01
N THR A 101 8.15 -4.92 -2.86
CA THR A 101 7.61 -3.87 -3.74
C THR A 101 8.19 -3.99 -5.16
N PRO A 102 7.39 -3.73 -6.21
CA PRO A 102 6.08 -3.09 -6.17
C PRO A 102 4.92 -4.04 -5.80
N TYR A 103 4.03 -3.56 -4.93
CA TYR A 103 2.74 -4.21 -4.68
C TYR A 103 1.70 -3.68 -5.65
N VAL A 104 0.88 -4.58 -6.20
CA VAL A 104 -0.19 -4.24 -7.14
C VAL A 104 -1.54 -4.58 -6.52
N ILE A 105 -2.43 -3.61 -6.55
CA ILE A 105 -3.82 -3.73 -6.12
C ILE A 105 -4.69 -3.47 -7.35
N GLU A 106 -5.46 -4.49 -7.73
CA GLU A 106 -6.44 -4.44 -8.81
C GLU A 106 -7.76 -4.98 -8.24
N ASP A 107 -8.75 -4.10 -8.14
CA ASP A 107 -10.08 -4.41 -7.60
C ASP A 107 -11.15 -3.76 -8.46
N ASN A 108 -12.34 -4.38 -8.48
CA ASN A 108 -13.45 -3.98 -9.33
C ASN A 108 -14.01 -2.58 -9.05
N PHE A 109 -13.75 -2.02 -7.87
CA PHE A 109 -14.20 -0.68 -7.48
C PHE A 109 -13.19 0.41 -7.85
N LEU A 110 -11.99 0.06 -8.30
CA LEU A 110 -11.00 0.99 -8.81
C LEU A 110 -11.03 0.98 -10.34
N PRO A 111 -11.25 2.13 -11.00
CA PRO A 111 -11.14 2.22 -12.45
C PRO A 111 -9.73 1.94 -12.98
N TYR A 112 -8.70 2.16 -12.16
CA TYR A 112 -7.29 1.99 -12.51
C TYR A 112 -6.54 1.14 -11.48
N VAL A 113 -5.43 0.54 -11.90
CA VAL A 113 -4.55 -0.23 -11.01
C VAL A 113 -3.83 0.71 -10.04
N LEU A 114 -3.85 0.39 -8.75
CA LEU A 114 -3.04 1.04 -7.73
C LEU A 114 -1.74 0.26 -7.54
N THR A 115 -0.59 0.91 -7.67
CA THR A 115 0.72 0.28 -7.50
C THR A 115 1.51 0.96 -6.39
N VAL A 116 1.73 0.26 -5.28
CA VAL A 116 2.64 0.71 -4.21
C VAL A 116 4.07 0.46 -4.66
N LYS A 117 4.81 1.54 -4.93
CA LYS A 117 6.16 1.52 -5.51
C LYS A 117 7.28 1.48 -4.49
N ALA A 118 7.03 1.99 -3.29
CA ALA A 118 7.99 1.97 -2.20
C ALA A 118 7.23 2.04 -0.87
N ILE A 119 7.79 1.41 0.14
CA ILE A 119 7.20 1.39 1.48
C ILE A 119 8.28 1.28 2.55
N ASP A 120 8.00 1.91 3.67
CA ASP A 120 8.65 1.72 4.96
C ASP A 120 7.54 1.57 6.01
N THR A 121 7.60 0.49 6.78
CA THR A 121 6.61 0.15 7.81
C THR A 121 7.18 0.32 9.21
N ASP A 122 8.35 0.94 9.36
CA ASP A 122 8.97 1.16 10.67
C ASP A 122 8.20 2.22 11.46
N LEU A 123 7.86 1.88 12.72
CA LEU A 123 7.32 2.84 13.67
C LEU A 123 8.32 3.98 13.92
N GLY A 124 7.81 5.20 13.98
CA GLY A 124 8.59 6.43 14.08
C GLY A 124 8.84 7.13 12.74
N GLY A 125 8.59 6.46 11.61
CA GLY A 125 8.78 7.07 10.29
C GLY A 125 8.19 6.28 9.11
N PRO A 126 6.96 5.76 9.19
CA PRO A 126 6.37 5.01 8.10
C PRO A 126 6.25 5.89 6.86
N TYR A 127 6.43 5.25 5.72
CA TYR A 127 6.42 5.91 4.42
C TYR A 127 5.76 5.01 3.40
N PHE A 128 5.02 5.60 2.48
CA PHE A 128 4.68 4.91 1.24
C PHE A 128 4.77 5.86 0.06
N LYS A 129 4.93 5.25 -1.11
CA LYS A 129 4.76 5.88 -2.41
C LYS A 129 3.94 4.97 -3.31
N PHE A 130 2.89 5.49 -3.92
CA PHE A 130 2.07 4.73 -4.86
C PHE A 130 1.77 5.53 -6.12
N ALA A 131 1.52 4.80 -7.21
CA ALA A 131 0.97 5.35 -8.44
C ALA A 131 -0.48 4.89 -8.60
N TYR A 132 -1.32 5.80 -9.09
CA TYR A 132 -2.72 5.53 -9.41
C TYR A 132 -3.12 6.40 -10.60
N ALA A 133 -3.70 5.79 -11.64
CA ALA A 133 -3.97 6.44 -12.92
C ALA A 133 -2.72 7.20 -13.44
N ASN A 134 -2.85 8.51 -13.67
CA ASN A 134 -1.79 9.44 -14.07
C ASN A 134 -1.08 10.14 -12.88
N GLY A 135 -1.41 9.79 -11.63
CA GLY A 135 -0.85 10.40 -10.43
C GLY A 135 0.26 9.58 -9.75
N LEU A 136 1.10 10.28 -9.00
CA LEU A 136 2.15 9.69 -8.15
C LEU A 136 2.10 10.39 -6.79
N TYR A 137 1.88 9.61 -5.74
CA TYR A 137 1.57 10.09 -4.40
C TYR A 137 2.58 9.52 -3.40
N SER A 138 3.00 10.30 -2.43
CA SER A 138 3.95 9.87 -1.40
C SER A 138 3.87 10.74 -0.16
N ILE A 139 4.15 10.18 1.01
CA ILE A 139 4.24 10.94 2.27
C ILE A 139 5.20 12.14 2.12
N GLY A 140 4.74 13.31 2.56
CA GLY A 140 5.47 14.58 2.40
C GLY A 140 5.23 15.30 1.08
N ASN A 141 4.50 14.68 0.14
CA ASN A 141 4.04 15.29 -1.10
C ASN A 141 2.52 15.10 -1.25
N ASN A 142 1.87 15.86 -2.14
CA ASN A 142 0.45 15.67 -2.50
C ASN A 142 -0.53 15.67 -1.30
N GLY A 143 -0.18 16.33 -0.19
CA GLY A 143 -0.99 16.31 1.03
C GLY A 143 -1.03 14.96 1.76
N CYS A 144 -0.20 13.99 1.38
CA CYS A 144 -0.07 12.72 2.08
C CYS A 144 0.69 12.91 3.41
N THR A 145 0.15 12.39 4.51
CA THR A 145 0.68 12.60 5.87
C THR A 145 0.66 11.33 6.70
N CYS A 146 1.63 11.19 7.60
CA CYS A 146 1.61 10.22 8.67
C CYS A 146 1.45 10.92 10.02
N SER A 147 0.81 10.26 10.96
CA SER A 147 0.58 10.78 12.31
C SER A 147 0.50 9.65 13.31
N ASP A 148 0.84 9.98 14.55
CA ASP A 148 0.79 9.05 15.66
C ASP A 148 -0.65 8.62 15.96
N LEU A 149 -0.84 7.32 16.12
CA LEU A 149 -2.06 6.67 16.60
C LEU A 149 -1.83 5.95 17.94
N SER A 150 -0.60 5.98 18.46
CA SER A 150 -0.21 5.26 19.66
C SER A 150 -1.08 5.62 20.86
N SER A 151 -1.37 4.61 21.69
CA SER A 151 -2.15 4.77 22.91
C SER A 151 -1.53 3.97 24.04
N GLY A 152 -1.22 4.64 25.15
CA GLY A 152 -0.59 4.01 26.30
C GLY A 152 0.80 3.46 25.97
N LEU A 153 0.92 2.13 25.95
CA LEU A 153 2.16 1.40 25.64
C LEU A 153 2.12 0.76 24.24
N GLU A 154 1.02 0.92 23.49
CA GLU A 154 0.85 0.35 22.15
C GLU A 154 1.36 1.37 21.11
N GLY A 155 2.43 1.01 20.39
CA GLY A 155 2.93 1.78 19.25
C GLY A 155 2.05 1.57 18.02
N GLU A 156 1.47 2.65 17.49
CA GLU A 156 0.64 2.62 16.29
C GLU A 156 0.82 3.92 15.49
N GLN A 157 0.88 3.82 14.17
CA GLN A 157 0.94 4.98 13.29
C GLN A 157 0.04 4.82 12.07
N GLY A 158 -0.67 5.90 11.76
CA GLY A 158 -1.55 5.99 10.61
C GLY A 158 -0.97 6.94 9.58
N CYS A 159 -0.83 6.45 8.35
CA CYS A 159 -0.52 7.24 7.19
C CYS A 159 -1.71 7.26 6.25
N LYS A 160 -1.92 8.39 5.58
CA LYS A 160 -2.98 8.54 4.59
C LYS A 160 -2.56 9.42 3.43
N CYS A 161 -3.14 9.15 2.28
CA CYS A 161 -3.09 10.04 1.15
C CYS A 161 -4.41 10.01 0.39
N ALA A 162 -4.95 11.19 0.09
CA ALA A 162 -6.10 11.33 -0.78
C ALA A 162 -5.67 11.20 -2.24
N PHE A 163 -6.51 10.59 -3.07
CA PHE A 163 -6.33 10.53 -4.51
C PHE A 163 -7.69 10.60 -5.24
N PRO A 164 -7.77 11.25 -6.40
CA PRO A 164 -8.97 11.25 -7.23
C PRO A 164 -9.22 9.85 -7.82
N LEU A 165 -10.43 9.32 -7.63
CA LEU A 165 -10.84 8.00 -8.12
C LEU A 165 -10.74 7.89 -9.65
N GLU A 166 -11.03 8.98 -10.35
CA GLU A 166 -10.98 9.04 -11.82
C GLU A 166 -9.62 9.49 -12.38
N GLY A 167 -8.62 9.68 -11.51
CA GLY A 167 -7.31 10.23 -11.87
C GLY A 167 -7.22 11.75 -11.80
N GLU A 168 -6.00 12.27 -11.92
CA GLU A 168 -5.73 13.72 -11.85
C GLU A 168 -6.28 14.43 -13.10
N SER A 169 -6.83 15.63 -12.90
CA SER A 169 -7.28 16.49 -14.02
C SER A 169 -6.08 16.90 -14.88
N SER A 170 -6.12 16.57 -16.17
CA SER A 170 -5.08 16.88 -17.18
C SER A 170 -5.18 18.28 -17.74
#